data_AF-A0A4U2N7F8-F1
#
_entry.id   AF-A0A4U2N7F8-F1
#
_cell.length_a   1.000
_cell.length_b   1.000
_cell.length_c   1.000
_cell.angle_alpha   90.00
_cell.angle_beta   90.00
_cell.angle_gamma   90.00
#
_symmetry.space_group_name_H-M   'P 1'
#
loop_
_entity.id
_entity.type
_entity.pdbx_description
1 polymer ?
#
loop_
_entity_poly.entity_id
_entity_poly.type
_entity_poly.pdbx_seq_one_letter_code
_entity_poly.pdbx_strand_id
1 'polypeptide(L)'
;MSLSEEHETNVQKVSSKLCCEEIPNNTVPFCCIVNIPKGFEVEDDVNYRIGYSLQCLFVSKDKYTKEIQVDNCGPVELCLNLLKVVGCIQLLINLEVKSNCIYSHINNSPLNQDEDKLYVCCEESVCVDNVLKCSMHELPDYCLSCETVYISDVKYEIFNEDGCQFVKFSGEFKFESIK
;
A
#
# COMPACT_ATOMS: atom_id res chain seq x y z
N MET A 1 27.86 28.72 29.42
CA MET A 1 27.01 28.32 28.29
C MET A 1 26.49 29.59 27.68
N SER A 2 26.68 29.73 26.38
CA SER A 2 26.34 30.94 25.63
C SER A 2 24.85 30.97 25.31
N LEU A 3 24.24 32.16 25.25
CA LEU A 3 22.82 32.36 24.88
C LEU A 3 22.47 31.74 23.51
N SER A 4 23.45 31.52 22.64
CA SER A 4 23.32 30.83 21.36
C SER A 4 23.06 29.33 21.49
N GLU A 5 23.66 28.65 22.47
CA GLU A 5 23.54 27.19 22.63
C GLU A 5 22.19 26.77 23.22
N GLU A 6 21.60 27.61 24.10
CA GLU A 6 20.25 27.41 24.65
C GLU A 6 19.14 27.68 23.62
N HIS A 7 19.42 28.53 22.62
CA HIS A 7 18.49 28.81 21.52
C HIS A 7 18.41 27.66 20.53
N GLU A 8 19.54 27.10 20.12
CA GLU A 8 19.58 25.93 19.22
C GLU A 8 18.86 24.71 19.81
N THR A 9 19.05 24.45 21.11
CA THR A 9 18.44 23.28 21.78
C THR A 9 16.92 23.40 21.94
N ASN A 10 16.37 24.61 22.15
CA ASN A 10 14.92 24.82 22.22
C ASN A 10 14.26 24.72 20.83
N VAL A 11 14.90 25.23 19.78
CA VAL A 11 14.39 25.13 18.40
C VAL A 11 14.38 23.67 17.94
N GLN A 12 15.43 22.88 18.23
CA GLN A 12 15.45 21.44 17.93
C GLN A 12 14.36 20.64 18.66
N LYS A 13 14.08 20.99 19.92
CA LYS A 13 13.08 20.30 20.74
C LYS A 13 11.64 20.64 20.32
N VAL A 14 11.39 21.87 19.87
CA VAL A 14 10.09 22.27 19.28
C VAL A 14 9.94 21.66 17.88
N SER A 15 10.99 21.67 17.06
CA SER A 15 11.01 21.10 15.70
C SER A 15 10.70 19.59 15.66
N SER A 16 11.38 18.79 16.50
CA SER A 16 11.17 17.33 16.57
C SER A 16 9.73 16.93 16.95
N LYS A 17 9.02 17.78 17.69
CA LYS A 17 7.62 17.59 18.07
C LYS A 17 6.63 18.04 16.99
N LEU A 18 7.10 18.83 16.03
CA LEU A 18 6.28 19.57 15.06
C LEU A 18 6.37 19.00 13.63
N CYS A 19 7.44 18.23 13.33
CA CYS A 19 7.45 17.22 12.27
C CYS A 19 6.35 16.15 12.43
N CYS A 20 5.72 16.05 13.60
CA CYS A 20 4.75 15.00 13.93
C CYS A 20 3.32 15.27 13.46
N GLU A 21 3.01 16.41 12.83
CA GLU A 21 1.65 16.65 12.29
C GLU A 21 1.47 16.06 10.89
N GLU A 22 2.53 15.99 10.07
CA GLU A 22 2.59 15.08 8.91
C GLU A 22 3.14 13.73 9.38
N ILE A 23 2.30 12.98 10.09
CA ILE A 23 2.67 11.64 10.55
C ILE A 23 3.02 10.81 9.31
N PRO A 24 4.25 10.26 9.23
CA PRO A 24 4.61 9.38 8.13
C PRO A 24 3.55 8.29 7.97
N ASN A 25 2.90 8.27 6.82
CA ASN A 25 1.92 7.25 6.51
C ASN A 25 2.59 6.25 5.58
N ASN A 26 3.03 5.15 6.17
CA ASN A 26 3.75 4.12 5.44
C ASN A 26 2.81 3.00 4.97
N THR A 27 1.49 3.19 5.06
CA THR A 27 0.52 2.19 4.62
C THR A 27 -0.51 2.76 3.65
N VAL A 28 -0.93 1.93 2.69
CA VAL A 28 -1.99 2.27 1.73
C VAL A 28 -2.92 1.06 1.62
N PRO A 29 -4.20 1.20 2.02
CA PRO A 29 -5.14 0.09 1.94
C PRO A 29 -5.54 -0.20 0.49
N PHE A 30 -5.86 -1.47 0.21
CA PHE A 30 -6.49 -1.88 -1.04
C PHE A 30 -7.72 -2.74 -0.77
N CYS A 31 -8.65 -2.74 -1.73
CA CYS A 31 -9.83 -3.58 -1.74
C CYS A 31 -10.13 -3.99 -3.18
N CYS A 32 -10.28 -5.29 -3.43
CA CYS A 32 -10.45 -5.84 -4.77
C CYS A 32 -11.53 -6.93 -4.72
N ILE A 33 -12.57 -6.80 -5.54
CA ILE A 33 -13.72 -7.71 -5.52
C ILE A 33 -13.71 -8.55 -6.79
N VAL A 34 -13.74 -9.87 -6.62
CA VAL A 34 -13.86 -10.84 -7.70
C VAL A 34 -15.31 -11.33 -7.77
N ASN A 35 -15.94 -11.23 -8.94
CA ASN A 35 -17.23 -11.87 -9.21
C ASN A 35 -16.99 -13.33 -9.62
N ILE A 36 -17.64 -14.26 -8.93
CA ILE A 36 -17.56 -15.69 -9.25
C ILE A 36 -18.64 -16.02 -10.28
N PRO A 37 -18.26 -16.45 -11.50
CA PRO A 37 -19.23 -16.79 -12.53
C PRO A 37 -20.17 -17.91 -12.07
N LYS A 38 -21.44 -17.84 -12.50
CA LYS A 38 -22.40 -18.90 -12.24
C LYS A 38 -21.89 -20.23 -12.82
N GLY A 39 -22.02 -21.30 -12.04
CA GLY A 39 -21.47 -22.60 -12.40
C GLY A 39 -20.07 -22.86 -11.84
N PHE A 40 -19.52 -21.90 -11.09
CA PHE A 40 -18.25 -22.03 -10.41
C PHE A 40 -18.41 -21.77 -8.92
N GLU A 41 -17.48 -22.31 -8.14
CA GLU A 41 -17.40 -22.12 -6.70
C GLU A 41 -15.95 -21.96 -6.26
N VAL A 42 -15.78 -21.31 -5.10
CA VAL A 42 -14.51 -21.18 -4.41
C VAL A 42 -14.36 -22.35 -3.45
N GLU A 43 -13.18 -22.96 -3.41
CA GLU A 43 -12.89 -24.04 -2.46
C GLU A 43 -12.86 -23.54 -1.01
N ASP A 44 -13.08 -24.46 -0.05
CA ASP A 44 -12.98 -24.16 1.39
C ASP A 44 -11.61 -23.58 1.75
N ASP A 45 -10.54 -24.07 1.12
CA ASP A 45 -9.19 -23.49 1.18
C ASP A 45 -8.97 -22.54 0.00
N VAL A 46 -9.32 -21.27 0.20
CA VAL A 46 -9.21 -20.24 -0.84
C VAL A 46 -7.75 -20.09 -1.29
N ASN A 47 -7.45 -20.56 -2.51
CA ASN A 47 -6.14 -20.43 -3.13
C ASN A 47 -6.10 -19.19 -4.04
N TYR A 48 -5.18 -18.28 -3.76
CA TYR A 48 -5.02 -17.05 -4.53
C TYR A 48 -3.56 -16.65 -4.69
N ARG A 49 -3.29 -15.87 -5.73
CA ARG A 49 -1.98 -15.29 -6.02
C ARG A 49 -2.13 -13.80 -6.20
N ILE A 50 -1.23 -13.04 -5.59
CA ILE A 50 -1.20 -11.59 -5.70
C ILE A 50 0.05 -11.18 -6.47
N GLY A 51 -0.13 -10.33 -7.47
CA GLY A 51 0.94 -9.63 -8.17
C GLY A 51 0.67 -8.14 -8.18
N TYR A 52 1.73 -7.33 -8.17
CA TYR A 52 1.59 -5.88 -8.30
C TYR A 52 2.77 -5.26 -9.04
N SER A 53 2.56 -4.09 -9.63
CA SER A 53 3.57 -3.30 -10.33
C SER A 53 3.71 -1.92 -9.71
N LEU A 54 4.97 -1.54 -9.46
CA LEU A 54 5.35 -0.24 -8.91
C LEU A 54 5.74 0.78 -10.01
N GLN A 55 5.63 0.42 -11.29
CA GLN A 55 6.13 1.24 -12.41
C GLN A 55 5.46 2.63 -12.51
N CYS A 56 4.25 2.77 -11.97
CA CYS A 56 3.50 4.02 -11.96
C CYS A 56 3.67 4.80 -10.64
N LEU A 57 4.62 4.40 -9.78
CA LEU A 57 5.02 5.15 -8.61
C LEU A 57 6.31 5.91 -8.85
N PHE A 58 6.42 7.07 -8.21
CA PHE A 58 7.65 7.84 -8.16
C PHE A 58 7.89 8.38 -6.76
N VAL A 59 9.16 8.62 -6.47
CA VAL A 59 9.62 9.23 -5.22
C VAL A 59 9.89 10.70 -5.48
N SER A 60 9.33 11.59 -4.67
CA SER A 60 9.64 13.02 -4.72
C SER A 60 10.25 13.50 -3.41
N LYS A 61 11.16 14.47 -3.52
CA LYS A 61 11.71 15.22 -2.39
C LYS A 61 11.18 16.64 -2.48
N ASP A 62 10.18 16.95 -1.65
CA ASP A 62 9.50 18.23 -1.68
C ASP A 62 10.00 19.12 -0.54
N LYS A 63 9.95 20.44 -0.75
CA LYS A 63 10.21 21.42 0.32
C LYS A 63 8.91 21.97 0.83
N TYR A 64 8.76 22.00 2.15
CA TYR A 64 7.59 22.50 2.83
C TYR A 64 8.00 23.51 3.90
N THR A 65 7.41 24.70 3.87
CA THR A 65 7.67 25.74 4.88
C THR A 65 6.52 25.80 5.86
N LYS A 66 6.84 25.72 7.15
CA LYS A 66 5.86 25.81 8.23
C LYS A 66 6.24 26.92 9.21
N GLU A 67 5.31 27.83 9.45
CA GLU A 67 5.47 28.84 10.49
C GLU A 67 5.13 28.22 11.86
N ILE A 68 6.00 28.47 12.85
CA ILE A 68 5.81 28.06 14.23
C ILE A 68 5.88 29.26 15.16
N GLN A 69 5.14 29.21 16.25
CA GLN A 69 5.25 30.20 17.32
C GLN A 69 6.26 29.69 18.36
N VAL A 70 7.31 30.47 18.59
CA VAL A 70 8.32 30.17 19.61
C VAL A 70 8.17 31.18 20.75
N ASP A 71 7.97 30.66 21.97
CA ASP A 71 7.87 31.49 23.17
C ASP A 71 9.07 32.43 23.28
N ASN A 72 8.80 33.73 23.47
CA ASN A 72 9.79 34.81 23.56
C ASN A 72 10.58 35.14 22.27
N CYS A 73 10.28 34.51 21.13
CA CYS A 73 10.90 34.80 19.84
C CYS A 73 9.92 35.21 18.74
N GLY A 74 8.62 34.92 18.91
CA GLY A 74 7.60 35.20 17.89
C GLY A 74 7.56 34.13 16.78
N PRO A 75 6.94 34.43 15.63
CA PRO A 75 6.83 33.49 14.52
C PRO A 75 8.19 33.21 13.88
N VAL A 76 8.47 31.93 13.66
CA VAL A 76 9.67 31.44 12.97
C VAL A 76 9.26 30.50 11.85
N GLU A 77 9.79 30.71 10.65
CA GLU A 77 9.61 29.80 9.53
C GLU A 77 10.60 28.63 9.58
N LEU A 78 10.08 27.40 9.54
CA LEU A 78 10.86 26.18 9.41
C LEU A 78 10.75 25.65 7.99
N CYS A 79 11.90 25.45 7.34
CA CYS A 79 11.97 24.71 6.08
C CYS A 79 12.16 23.22 6.37
N LEU A 80 11.22 22.41 5.88
CA LEU A 80 11.18 20.96 6.00
C LEU A 80 11.38 20.33 4.63
N ASN A 81 12.06 19.19 4.61
CA ASN A 81 12.15 18.31 3.47
C ASN A 81 11.18 17.14 3.71
N LEU A 82 10.34 16.88 2.73
CA LEU A 82 9.40 15.76 2.70
C LEU A 82 9.86 14.74 1.67
N LEU A 83 9.89 13.48 2.04
CA LEU A 83 10.04 12.38 1.09
C LEU A 83 8.66 11.77 0.87
N LYS A 84 8.17 11.87 -0.36
CA LYS A 84 6.86 11.37 -0.74
C LYS A 84 6.97 10.22 -1.73
N VAL A 85 5.99 9.33 -1.67
CA VAL A 85 5.67 8.42 -2.76
C VAL A 85 4.34 8.84 -3.35
N VAL A 86 4.32 9.02 -4.66
CA VAL A 86 3.14 9.49 -5.39
C VAL A 86 2.93 8.61 -6.62
N GLY A 87 1.67 8.35 -6.97
CA GLY A 87 1.30 7.63 -8.18
C GLY A 87 0.28 6.52 -7.93
N CYS A 88 0.39 5.41 -8.65
CA CYS A 88 -0.49 4.26 -8.47
C CYS A 88 0.26 2.93 -8.45
N ILE A 89 -0.17 2.01 -7.60
CA ILE A 89 0.22 0.60 -7.63
C ILE A 89 -0.82 -0.16 -8.43
N GLN A 90 -0.40 -0.86 -9.48
CA GLN A 90 -1.30 -1.75 -10.22
C GLN A 90 -1.31 -3.09 -9.51
N LEU A 91 -2.46 -3.52 -9.01
CA LEU A 91 -2.67 -4.75 -8.25
C LEU A 91 -3.48 -5.74 -9.09
N LEU A 92 -3.03 -6.99 -9.12
CA LEU A 92 -3.73 -8.11 -9.74
C LEU A 92 -3.84 -9.25 -8.75
N ILE A 93 -5.05 -9.70 -8.47
CA ILE A 93 -5.31 -10.87 -7.61
C ILE A 93 -5.98 -11.94 -8.46
N ASN A 94 -5.34 -13.10 -8.56
CA ASN A 94 -5.89 -14.29 -9.20
C ASN A 94 -6.42 -15.23 -8.12
N LEU A 95 -7.68 -15.63 -8.26
CA LEU A 95 -8.38 -16.54 -7.36
C LEU A 95 -8.69 -17.84 -8.12
N GLU A 96 -8.32 -18.97 -7.53
CA GLU A 96 -8.68 -20.28 -8.05
C GLU A 96 -10.17 -20.58 -7.83
N VAL A 97 -10.83 -21.09 -8.85
CA VAL A 97 -12.23 -21.52 -8.82
C VAL A 97 -12.37 -22.88 -9.48
N LYS A 98 -13.39 -23.63 -9.05
CA LYS A 98 -13.74 -24.92 -9.63
C LYS A 98 -15.11 -24.87 -10.26
N SER A 99 -15.25 -25.59 -11.37
CA SER A 99 -16.54 -25.81 -12.00
C SER A 99 -17.38 -26.74 -11.14
N ASN A 100 -18.64 -26.37 -10.89
CA ASN A 100 -19.62 -27.24 -10.26
C ASN A 100 -20.36 -28.14 -11.28
N CYS A 101 -20.04 -28.02 -12.57
CA CYS A 101 -20.59 -28.85 -13.63
C CYS A 101 -19.88 -30.22 -13.69
N ILE A 102 -20.67 -31.29 -13.79
CA ILE A 102 -20.21 -32.70 -13.83
C ILE A 102 -19.65 -33.11 -15.22
N TYR A 103 -19.79 -32.26 -16.25
CA TYR A 103 -19.33 -32.59 -17.61
C TYR A 103 -17.91 -32.08 -17.88
N SER A 104 -16.91 -32.92 -17.61
CA SER A 104 -15.53 -32.76 -18.07
C SER A 104 -15.35 -33.45 -19.42
N HIS A 105 -15.53 -32.73 -20.53
CA HIS A 105 -14.97 -33.18 -21.81
C HIS A 105 -14.57 -32.01 -22.68
N ILE A 106 -13.27 -31.73 -22.76
CA ILE A 106 -12.60 -31.40 -24.02
C ILE A 106 -11.20 -32.06 -24.02
N ASN A 107 -11.02 -32.98 -24.97
CA ASN A 107 -9.80 -33.68 -25.41
C ASN A 107 -9.39 -34.96 -24.65
N ASN A 108 -9.04 -35.98 -25.43
CA ASN A 108 -8.59 -37.32 -25.04
C ASN A 108 -7.24 -37.31 -24.29
N SER A 109 -7.16 -36.61 -23.15
CA SER A 109 -6.01 -36.67 -22.25
C SER A 109 -6.44 -37.35 -20.96
N PRO A 110 -5.66 -38.28 -20.39
CA PRO A 110 -5.94 -38.79 -19.06
C PRO A 110 -5.89 -37.61 -18.08
N LEU A 111 -7.00 -37.34 -17.38
CA LEU A 111 -7.12 -36.25 -16.42
C LEU A 111 -5.96 -36.33 -15.41
N ASN A 112 -5.00 -35.42 -15.54
CA ASN A 112 -4.14 -35.08 -14.43
C ASN A 112 -4.94 -34.15 -13.51
N GLN A 113 -4.92 -34.39 -12.20
CA GLN A 113 -5.70 -33.64 -11.19
C GLN A 113 -5.44 -32.11 -11.16
N ASP A 114 -4.42 -31.64 -11.89
CA ASP A 114 -4.08 -30.22 -12.02
C ASP A 114 -4.73 -29.51 -13.24
N GLU A 115 -5.44 -30.23 -14.12
CA GLU A 115 -6.00 -29.67 -15.37
C GLU A 115 -7.38 -28.99 -15.20
N ASP A 116 -8.02 -29.08 -14.02
CA ASP A 116 -9.36 -28.52 -13.76
C ASP A 116 -9.35 -27.17 -13.01
N LYS A 117 -8.16 -26.58 -12.79
CA LYS A 117 -8.00 -25.33 -12.04
C LYS A 117 -8.20 -24.13 -12.97
N LEU A 118 -9.23 -23.35 -12.71
CA LEU A 118 -9.49 -22.09 -13.40
C LEU A 118 -9.20 -20.92 -12.48
N TYR A 119 -8.76 -19.80 -13.04
CA TYR A 119 -8.47 -18.60 -12.28
C TYR A 119 -9.36 -17.47 -12.78
N VAL A 120 -10.05 -16.82 -11.85
CA VAL A 120 -10.71 -15.53 -12.05
C VAL A 120 -9.85 -14.46 -11.39
N CYS A 121 -9.91 -13.23 -11.89
CA CYS A 121 -9.07 -12.15 -11.38
C CYS A 121 -9.88 -10.90 -11.08
N CYS A 122 -9.33 -10.09 -10.17
CA CYS A 122 -9.67 -8.68 -10.06
C CYS A 122 -8.39 -7.86 -10.23
N GLU A 123 -8.54 -6.71 -10.87
CA GLU A 123 -7.49 -5.73 -11.12
C GLU A 123 -7.90 -4.43 -10.41
N GLU A 124 -6.95 -3.79 -9.73
CA GLU A 124 -7.18 -2.55 -9.01
C GLU A 124 -6.00 -1.59 -9.18
N SER A 125 -6.28 -0.29 -9.29
CA SER A 125 -5.26 0.77 -9.34
C SER A 125 -5.27 1.55 -8.03
N VAL A 126 -4.34 1.22 -7.14
CA VAL A 126 -4.28 1.79 -5.79
C VAL A 126 -3.47 3.09 -5.80
N CYS A 127 -4.16 4.21 -5.62
CA CYS A 127 -3.54 5.54 -5.63
C CYS A 127 -2.76 5.81 -4.34
N VAL A 128 -1.56 6.39 -4.48
CA VAL A 128 -0.63 6.70 -3.39
C VAL A 128 -0.28 8.18 -3.44
N ASP A 129 -0.35 8.85 -2.28
CA ASP A 129 0.18 10.19 -2.04
C ASP A 129 0.61 10.29 -0.58
N ASN A 130 1.67 9.55 -0.26
CA ASN A 130 2.07 9.29 1.12
C ASN A 130 3.41 9.97 1.42
N VAL A 131 3.49 10.64 2.57
CA VAL A 131 4.76 11.14 3.13
C VAL A 131 5.41 10.00 3.92
N LEU A 132 6.61 9.57 3.52
CA LEU A 132 7.37 8.52 4.19
C LEU A 132 8.33 9.05 5.26
N LYS A 133 8.85 10.28 5.08
CA LYS A 133 9.77 10.91 6.02
C LYS A 133 9.67 12.43 5.92
N CYS A 134 9.72 13.10 7.07
CA CYS A 134 9.81 14.54 7.19
C CYS A 134 11.05 14.89 8.04
N SER A 135 11.89 15.82 7.56
CA SER A 135 13.14 16.19 8.24
C SER A 135 13.52 17.63 7.95
N MET A 136 14.16 18.31 8.93
CA MET A 136 14.84 19.59 8.68
C MET A 136 16.16 19.42 7.91
N HIS A 137 16.71 18.20 7.90
CA HIS A 137 17.95 17.88 7.22
C HIS A 137 17.67 17.27 5.84
N GLU A 138 18.72 17.18 5.03
CA GLU A 138 18.65 16.50 3.75
C GLU A 138 18.18 15.05 3.93
N LEU A 139 17.33 14.61 3.01
CA LEU A 139 16.77 13.26 3.02
C LEU A 139 17.65 12.32 2.20
N PRO A 140 17.86 11.08 2.67
CA PRO A 140 18.57 10.08 1.91
C PRO A 140 17.83 9.78 0.59
N ASP A 141 18.55 9.18 -0.35
CA ASP A 141 17.92 8.62 -1.54
C ASP A 141 17.08 7.40 -1.18
N TYR A 142 15.95 7.26 -1.86
CA TYR A 142 15.01 6.18 -1.63
C TYR A 142 14.56 5.62 -2.97
N CYS A 143 14.68 4.30 -3.11
CA CYS A 143 14.30 3.57 -4.31
C CYS A 143 13.15 2.62 -3.98
N LEU A 144 12.12 2.66 -4.81
CA LEU A 144 11.01 1.72 -4.74
C LEU A 144 11.43 0.38 -5.35
N SER A 145 11.23 -0.70 -4.60
CA SER A 145 11.48 -2.06 -5.03
C SER A 145 10.52 -3.01 -4.30
N CYS A 146 10.51 -4.29 -4.68
CA CYS A 146 9.76 -5.32 -3.95
C CYS A 146 10.33 -5.62 -2.55
N GLU A 147 11.48 -5.05 -2.20
CA GLU A 147 12.05 -5.13 -0.84
C GLU A 147 11.54 -3.97 0.03
N THR A 148 11.29 -2.81 -0.58
CA THR A 148 10.86 -1.60 0.14
C THR A 148 9.35 -1.38 0.12
N VAL A 149 8.62 -2.08 -0.75
CA VAL A 149 7.16 -2.09 -0.81
C VAL A 149 6.68 -3.53 -0.78
N TYR A 150 5.84 -3.89 0.17
CA TYR A 150 5.28 -5.23 0.29
C TYR A 150 3.83 -5.20 0.76
N ILE A 151 3.11 -6.28 0.49
CA ILE A 151 1.73 -6.45 0.92
C ILE A 151 1.70 -7.08 2.32
N SER A 152 0.79 -6.63 3.16
CA SER A 152 0.50 -7.25 4.46
C SER A 152 -0.98 -7.30 4.77
N ASP A 153 -1.32 -8.05 5.81
CA ASP A 153 -2.67 -8.08 6.41
C ASP A 153 -3.78 -8.45 5.42
N VAL A 154 -3.44 -9.30 4.44
CA VAL A 154 -4.38 -9.77 3.42
C VAL A 154 -5.46 -10.63 4.07
N LYS A 155 -6.70 -10.27 3.79
CA LYS A 155 -7.91 -10.98 4.20
C LYS A 155 -8.82 -11.13 3.00
N TYR A 156 -9.67 -12.15 3.06
CA TYR A 156 -10.73 -12.33 2.08
C TYR A 156 -12.07 -12.60 2.79
N GLU A 157 -13.14 -12.16 2.14
CA GLU A 157 -14.52 -12.36 2.57
C GLU A 157 -15.33 -12.89 1.39
N ILE A 158 -16.01 -14.02 1.57
CA ILE A 158 -16.95 -14.56 0.58
C ILE A 158 -18.35 -14.11 0.94
N PHE A 159 -19.08 -13.54 -0.01
CA PHE A 159 -20.45 -13.08 0.19
C PHE A 159 -21.30 -13.28 -1.06
N ASN A 160 -22.62 -13.20 -0.89
CA ASN A 160 -23.57 -13.32 -1.99
C ASN A 160 -24.40 -12.04 -2.10
N GLU A 161 -24.55 -11.52 -3.31
CA GLU A 161 -25.37 -10.35 -3.62
C GLU A 161 -26.13 -10.61 -4.92
N ASP A 162 -27.45 -10.37 -4.91
CA ASP A 162 -28.33 -10.60 -6.06
C ASP A 162 -28.21 -12.00 -6.71
N GLY A 163 -27.92 -13.02 -5.90
CA GLY A 163 -27.75 -14.41 -6.36
C GLY A 163 -26.44 -14.67 -7.12
N CYS A 164 -25.46 -13.77 -7.00
CA CYS A 164 -24.09 -13.96 -7.47
C CYS A 164 -23.16 -14.08 -6.25
N GLN A 165 -22.14 -14.94 -6.36
CA GLN A 165 -21.11 -15.09 -5.32
C GLN A 165 -19.94 -14.16 -5.63
N PHE A 166 -19.38 -13.54 -4.60
CA PHE A 166 -18.26 -12.63 -4.69
C PHE A 166 -17.20 -12.98 -3.64
N VAL A 167 -15.95 -12.67 -3.96
CA VAL A 167 -14.85 -12.68 -3.00
C VAL A 167 -14.24 -11.29 -2.95
N LYS A 168 -14.27 -10.67 -1.77
CA LYS A 168 -13.59 -9.40 -1.51
C LYS A 168 -12.26 -9.67 -0.86
N PHE A 169 -11.18 -9.28 -1.53
CA PHE A 169 -9.85 -9.19 -0.95
C PHE A 169 -9.63 -7.80 -0.36
N SER A 170 -8.98 -7.74 0.79
CA SER A 170 -8.58 -6.49 1.42
C SER A 170 -7.23 -6.67 2.10
N GLY A 171 -6.43 -5.61 2.14
CA GLY A 171 -5.11 -5.64 2.73
C GLY A 171 -4.44 -4.28 2.61
N GLU A 172 -3.14 -4.24 2.85
CA GLU A 172 -2.36 -3.00 2.82
C GLU A 172 -1.07 -3.19 2.05
N PHE A 173 -0.67 -2.17 1.29
CA PHE A 173 0.71 -1.96 0.90
C PHE A 173 1.44 -1.25 2.02
N LYS A 174 2.60 -1.78 2.41
CA LYS A 174 3.51 -1.16 3.39
C LYS A 174 4.78 -0.71 2.71
N PHE A 175 5.16 0.53 2.98
CA PHE A 175 6.42 1.14 2.59
C PHE A 175 7.41 1.02 3.74
N GLU A 176 8.60 0.46 3.49
CA GLU A 176 9.61 0.33 4.53
C GLU A 176 10.08 1.72 4.99
N SER A 177 10.07 1.92 6.31
CA SER A 177 10.54 3.15 6.92
C SER A 177 12.03 3.36 6.67
N ILE A 178 12.38 4.58 6.28
CA ILE A 178 13.77 4.94 6.04
C ILE A 178 14.42 5.30 7.38
N LYS A 179 15.41 4.51 7.78
CA LYS A 179 16.22 4.75 8.99
C LYS A 179 16.86 6.14 8.95
#